data_AF-A0A3D1B126-F1
#
_entry.id   AF-A0A3D1B126-F1
#
_cell.length_a   1.000
_cell.length_b   1.000
_cell.length_c   1.000
_cell.angle_alpha   90.00
_cell.angle_beta   90.00
_cell.angle_gamma   90.00
#
_symmetry.space_group_name_H-M   'P 1'
#
loop_
_entity.id
_entity.type
_entity.pdbx_description
1 polymer ?
#
loop_
_entity_poly.entity_id
_entity_poly.type
_entity_poly.pdbx_seq_one_letter_code
_entity_poly.pdbx_strand_id
1 'polypeptide(L)'
;MNFNAPNLVEGRELDFTTYSANGLAGDGGLAIDTQSTPAHLYIADTYNNRVLGYKDFRSIQNGAKADLVIGQADLVHTMVNAPGGSPTAPTLTGLNQPVAVAVDASGNLYVADRGNGRVLRYPAPFSNPAPATPNLVLGQSNFTRLITDPSPATMAA
;
A
#
# COMPACT_ATOMS: atom_id res chain seq x y z
N MET A 1 -22.46 -17.97 -15.64
CA MET A 1 -21.45 -16.90 -15.59
C MET A 1 -20.61 -17.15 -14.35
N ASN A 2 -19.36 -17.62 -14.51
CA ASN A 2 -18.46 -17.97 -13.40
C ASN A 2 -17.79 -16.71 -12.85
N PHE A 3 -18.14 -16.31 -11.63
CA PHE A 3 -17.58 -15.16 -10.91
C PHE A 3 -16.27 -15.51 -10.17
N ASN A 4 -15.32 -16.19 -10.83
CA ASN A 4 -14.07 -16.66 -10.21
C ASN A 4 -12.84 -15.78 -10.48
N ALA A 5 -13.03 -14.50 -10.83
CA ALA A 5 -11.96 -13.52 -10.75
C ALA A 5 -12.41 -12.46 -9.72
N PRO A 6 -11.95 -12.52 -8.45
CA PRO A 6 -12.36 -11.60 -7.39
C PRO A 6 -12.16 -10.12 -7.74
N ASN A 7 -11.23 -9.82 -8.63
CA ASN A 7 -11.17 -8.56 -9.37
C ASN A 7 -10.40 -8.77 -10.69
N LEU A 8 -10.65 -7.93 -11.69
CA LEU A 8 -9.69 -7.71 -12.77
C LEU A 8 -8.59 -6.79 -12.19
N VAL A 9 -7.31 -7.08 -12.40
CA VAL A 9 -6.21 -6.26 -11.88
C VAL A 9 -5.46 -5.61 -13.05
N GLU A 10 -5.90 -4.41 -13.44
CA GLU A 10 -5.26 -3.63 -14.51
C GLU A 10 -4.75 -2.26 -14.03
N GLY A 11 -4.78 -2.03 -12.72
CA GLY A 11 -4.38 -0.77 -12.08
C GLY A 11 -5.48 0.28 -12.05
N ARG A 12 -6.74 -0.10 -12.32
CA ARG A 12 -7.91 0.80 -12.20
C ARG A 12 -8.93 0.30 -11.17
N GLU A 13 -8.81 -0.95 -10.77
CA GLU A 13 -9.69 -1.64 -9.83
C GLU A 13 -9.13 -1.60 -8.41
N LEU A 14 -10.05 -1.57 -7.45
CA LEU A 14 -9.76 -1.52 -6.01
C LEU A 14 -10.48 -2.69 -5.34
N ASP A 15 -9.83 -3.30 -4.36
CA ASP A 15 -10.37 -4.36 -3.52
C ASP A 15 -10.29 -3.97 -2.04
N PHE A 16 -11.44 -3.53 -1.54
CA PHE A 16 -11.63 -3.10 -0.16
C PHE A 16 -12.28 -4.15 0.73
N THR A 17 -12.64 -5.34 0.23
CA THR A 17 -13.44 -6.28 1.01
C THR A 17 -12.95 -7.72 0.90
N THR A 18 -12.95 -8.44 2.02
CA THR A 18 -12.90 -9.91 2.00
C THR A 18 -14.19 -10.53 2.48
N TYR A 19 -14.49 -11.70 1.90
CA TYR A 19 -15.48 -12.61 2.47
C TYR A 19 -14.86 -13.33 3.67
N SER A 20 -15.29 -12.95 4.86
CA SER A 20 -14.96 -13.64 6.11
C SER A 20 -16.12 -14.53 6.54
N ALA A 21 -15.83 -15.60 7.29
CA ALA A 21 -16.84 -16.49 7.85
C ALA A 21 -17.85 -15.77 8.77
N ASN A 22 -17.52 -14.56 9.25
CA ASN A 22 -18.35 -13.73 10.12
C ASN A 22 -19.00 -12.53 9.39
N GLY A 23 -19.01 -12.52 8.06
CA GLY A 23 -19.56 -11.43 7.24
C GLY A 23 -18.51 -10.71 6.40
N LEU A 24 -18.92 -9.63 5.73
CA LEU A 24 -18.02 -8.79 4.94
C LEU A 24 -17.16 -7.93 5.87
N ALA A 25 -15.84 -8.07 5.77
CA ALA A 25 -14.90 -7.17 6.41
C ALA A 25 -14.37 -6.19 5.36
N GLY A 26 -14.55 -4.88 5.61
CA GLY A 26 -14.13 -3.81 4.71
C GLY A 26 -12.97 -3.01 5.30
N ASP A 27 -11.93 -2.78 4.51
CA ASP A 27 -10.77 -1.97 4.85
C ASP A 27 -10.38 -1.11 3.65
N GLY A 28 -10.16 0.19 3.87
CA GLY A 28 -9.71 1.09 2.82
C GLY A 28 -9.39 2.49 3.35
N GLY A 29 -8.46 3.15 2.69
CA GLY A 29 -8.03 4.50 3.04
C GLY A 29 -7.53 5.25 1.82
N LEU A 30 -7.72 6.57 1.83
CA LEU A 30 -7.20 7.46 0.80
C LEU A 30 -6.59 8.71 1.42
N ALA A 31 -5.66 9.33 0.71
CA ALA A 31 -5.08 10.62 1.07
C ALA A 31 -4.83 11.45 -0.18
N ILE A 32 -4.98 12.77 -0.06
CA ILE A 32 -4.66 13.74 -1.11
C ILE A 32 -3.44 14.55 -0.65
N ASP A 33 -2.37 14.50 -1.43
CA ASP A 33 -1.25 15.43 -1.31
C ASP A 33 -1.61 16.75 -2.01
N THR A 34 -2.07 17.71 -1.22
CA THR A 34 -2.40 19.07 -1.70
C THR A 34 -1.19 19.99 -1.77
N GLN A 35 -0.02 19.56 -1.29
CA GLN A 35 1.21 20.36 -1.31
C GLN A 35 1.95 20.18 -2.64
N SER A 36 1.78 19.02 -3.28
CA SER A 36 2.24 18.81 -4.65
C SER A 36 1.40 19.56 -5.69
N THR A 37 2.04 19.98 -6.77
CA THR A 37 1.37 20.57 -7.93
C THR A 37 1.78 19.83 -9.22
N PRO A 38 0.88 19.11 -9.89
CA PRO A 38 -0.52 18.85 -9.50
C PRO A 38 -0.64 18.04 -8.20
N ALA A 39 -1.80 18.14 -7.56
CA ALA A 39 -2.07 17.43 -6.32
C ALA A 39 -2.28 15.93 -6.58
N HIS A 40 -1.66 15.10 -5.75
CA HIS A 40 -1.65 13.65 -5.91
C HIS A 40 -2.74 12.98 -5.06
N LEU A 41 -3.37 11.92 -5.57
CA LEU A 41 -4.28 11.07 -4.79
C LEU A 41 -3.63 9.70 -4.58
N TYR A 42 -3.67 9.18 -3.36
CA TYR A 42 -3.22 7.83 -3.00
C TYR A 42 -4.38 7.04 -2.41
N ILE A 43 -4.52 5.78 -2.83
CA ILE A 43 -5.57 4.88 -2.36
C ILE A 43 -4.92 3.56 -1.93
N ALA A 44 -5.19 3.15 -0.69
CA ALA A 44 -4.83 1.83 -0.19
C ALA A 44 -5.76 0.79 -0.81
N ASP A 45 -5.21 -0.02 -1.71
CA ASP A 45 -5.91 -1.12 -2.37
C ASP A 45 -5.65 -2.40 -1.56
N THR A 46 -6.32 -2.45 -0.41
CA THR A 46 -5.98 -3.29 0.73
C THR A 46 -5.75 -4.75 0.34
N TYR A 47 -6.75 -5.39 -0.27
CA TYR A 47 -6.68 -6.82 -0.52
C TYR A 47 -5.88 -7.19 -1.78
N ASN A 48 -5.46 -6.19 -2.54
CA ASN A 48 -4.45 -6.33 -3.60
C ASN A 48 -3.02 -6.03 -3.12
N ASN A 49 -2.80 -5.84 -1.81
CA ASN A 49 -1.46 -5.65 -1.21
C ASN A 49 -0.67 -4.51 -1.85
N ARG A 50 -1.35 -3.39 -2.17
CA ARG A 50 -0.72 -2.26 -2.87
C ARG A 50 -1.35 -0.94 -2.51
N VAL A 51 -0.67 0.14 -2.87
CA VAL A 51 -1.24 1.49 -2.91
C VAL A 51 -1.20 1.98 -4.35
N LEU A 52 -2.32 2.50 -4.85
CA LEU A 52 -2.44 3.12 -6.16
C LEU A 52 -2.33 4.64 -6.02
N GLY A 53 -1.52 5.25 -6.88
CA GLY A 53 -1.33 6.70 -6.94
C GLY A 53 -1.82 7.30 -8.26
N TYR A 54 -2.49 8.44 -8.19
CA TYR A 54 -2.92 9.24 -9.34
C TYR A 54 -2.25 10.61 -9.29
N LYS A 55 -1.60 10.99 -10.40
CA LYS A 55 -0.70 12.14 -10.47
C LYS A 55 -1.43 13.49 -10.49
N ASP A 56 -2.61 13.56 -11.09
CA ASP A 56 -3.46 14.75 -10.97
C ASP A 56 -4.87 14.31 -10.61
N PHE A 57 -5.22 14.45 -9.32
CA PHE A 57 -6.51 13.98 -8.84
C PHE A 57 -7.70 14.69 -9.52
N ARG A 58 -7.47 15.88 -10.08
CA ARG A 58 -8.52 16.73 -10.66
C ARG A 58 -8.86 16.34 -12.10
N SER A 59 -8.01 15.58 -12.77
CA SER A 59 -8.21 15.14 -14.15
C SER A 59 -8.68 13.70 -14.29
N ILE A 60 -8.75 12.94 -13.18
CA ILE A 60 -9.17 11.54 -13.16
C ILE A 60 -10.57 11.39 -13.76
N GLN A 61 -10.72 10.42 -14.67
CA GLN A 61 -11.99 10.05 -15.30
C GLN A 61 -12.38 8.62 -14.91
N ASN A 62 -13.64 8.26 -15.17
CA ASN A 62 -14.13 6.90 -14.93
C ASN A 62 -13.27 5.86 -15.66
N GLY A 63 -12.78 4.87 -14.91
CA GLY A 63 -11.94 3.79 -15.42
C GLY A 63 -10.48 4.18 -15.68
N ALA A 64 -10.03 5.36 -15.21
CA ALA A 64 -8.63 5.74 -15.27
C ALA A 64 -7.75 4.73 -14.51
N LYS A 65 -6.61 4.38 -15.11
CA LYS A 65 -5.55 3.63 -14.44
C LYS A 65 -4.78 4.56 -13.52
N ALA A 66 -4.23 4.00 -12.45
CA ALA A 66 -3.27 4.68 -11.61
C ALA A 66 -1.97 4.95 -12.40
N ASP A 67 -1.30 6.04 -12.05
CA ASP A 67 -0.02 6.45 -12.61
C ASP A 67 1.17 5.83 -11.85
N LEU A 68 0.92 5.39 -10.61
CA LEU A 68 1.91 4.82 -9.71
C LEU A 68 1.31 3.62 -8.96
N VAL A 69 2.15 2.62 -8.73
CA VAL A 69 1.89 1.54 -7.77
C VAL A 69 3.02 1.49 -6.74
N ILE A 70 2.64 1.30 -5.48
CA ILE A 70 3.56 1.06 -4.37
C ILE A 70 3.24 -0.31 -3.79
N GLY A 71 4.28 -1.07 -3.44
CA GLY A 71 4.12 -2.43 -2.91
C GLY A 71 4.25 -3.55 -3.96
N GLN A 72 4.29 -3.21 -5.24
CA GLN A 72 4.28 -4.17 -6.36
C GLN A 72 5.27 -3.78 -7.46
N ALA A 73 5.59 -4.72 -8.34
CA ALA A 73 6.46 -4.49 -9.50
C ALA A 73 5.76 -3.64 -10.59
N ASP A 74 4.44 -3.77 -10.72
CA ASP A 74 3.63 -3.08 -11.71
C ASP A 74 2.15 -3.03 -11.27
N LEU A 75 1.30 -2.49 -12.14
CA LEU A 75 -0.13 -2.28 -11.91
C LEU A 75 -0.98 -3.57 -11.98
N VAL A 76 -0.40 -4.71 -12.35
CA VAL A 76 -1.16 -5.95 -12.57
C VAL A 76 -0.82 -7.05 -11.56
N HIS A 77 0.23 -6.86 -10.76
CA HIS A 77 0.56 -7.75 -9.65
C HIS A 77 -0.07 -7.28 -8.32
N THR A 78 -0.38 -8.24 -7.45
CA THR A 78 -1.07 -8.04 -6.16
C THR A 78 -0.50 -8.90 -5.03
N MET A 79 0.73 -9.38 -5.20
CA MET A 79 1.34 -10.38 -4.33
C MET A 79 1.66 -9.81 -2.95
N VAL A 80 1.25 -10.51 -1.89
CA VAL A 80 1.64 -10.16 -0.52
C VAL A 80 3.16 -10.09 -0.39
N ASN A 81 3.67 -9.01 0.20
CA ASN A 81 5.11 -8.81 0.41
C ASN A 81 5.95 -9.05 -0.84
N ALA A 82 5.54 -8.49 -1.99
CA ALA A 82 6.25 -8.68 -3.25
C ALA A 82 7.75 -8.28 -3.15
N PRO A 83 8.66 -8.96 -3.87
CA PRO A 83 8.42 -10.15 -4.68
C PRO A 83 8.35 -11.46 -3.87
N GLY A 84 8.41 -11.41 -2.53
CA GLY A 84 8.60 -12.58 -1.65
C GLY A 84 7.36 -13.47 -1.47
N GLY A 85 6.15 -12.95 -1.63
CA GLY A 85 4.93 -13.78 -1.66
C GLY A 85 4.52 -14.41 -0.33
N SER A 86 5.12 -13.99 0.80
CA SER A 86 4.88 -14.57 2.12
C SER A 86 4.34 -13.53 3.10
N PRO A 87 3.19 -13.78 3.77
CA PRO A 87 2.63 -12.85 4.76
C PRO A 87 3.48 -12.71 6.03
N THR A 88 4.42 -13.62 6.27
CA THR A 88 5.29 -13.64 7.44
C THR A 88 6.74 -13.23 7.15
N ALA A 89 7.07 -12.93 5.89
CA ALA A 89 8.38 -12.45 5.48
C ALA A 89 8.25 -11.11 4.73
N PRO A 90 8.13 -9.98 5.47
CA PRO A 90 8.09 -8.66 4.87
C PRO A 90 9.32 -8.39 4.00
N THR A 91 9.12 -7.71 2.88
CA THR A 91 10.21 -7.18 2.06
C THR A 91 10.35 -5.68 2.30
N LEU A 92 11.43 -5.09 1.79
CA LEU A 92 11.68 -3.65 1.91
C LEU A 92 10.53 -2.82 1.32
N THR A 93 10.03 -3.20 0.14
CA THR A 93 9.05 -2.41 -0.62
C THR A 93 7.65 -3.01 -0.62
N GLY A 94 7.51 -4.32 -0.41
CA GLY A 94 6.25 -5.04 -0.46
C GLY A 94 5.33 -4.73 0.71
N LEU A 95 4.03 -4.81 0.45
CA LEU A 95 2.97 -4.55 1.43
C LEU A 95 2.15 -5.82 1.69
N ASN A 96 1.47 -5.86 2.82
CA ASN A 96 0.55 -6.90 3.24
C ASN A 96 -0.70 -6.24 3.84
N GLN A 97 -1.78 -6.22 3.06
CA GLN A 97 -3.05 -5.60 3.45
C GLN A 97 -2.89 -4.16 3.99
N PRO A 98 -2.34 -3.21 3.19
CA PRO A 98 -2.25 -1.82 3.63
C PRO A 98 -3.66 -1.24 3.79
N VAL A 99 -3.98 -0.67 4.95
CA VAL A 99 -5.37 -0.24 5.26
C VAL A 99 -5.58 1.27 5.23
N ALA A 100 -4.51 2.05 5.37
CA ALA A 100 -4.59 3.50 5.43
C ALA A 100 -3.34 4.16 4.85
N VAL A 101 -3.52 5.38 4.36
CA VAL A 101 -2.45 6.25 3.88
C VAL A 101 -2.61 7.66 4.42
N ALA A 102 -1.50 8.38 4.61
CA ALA A 102 -1.49 9.79 4.99
C ALA A 102 -0.30 10.49 4.33
N VAL A 103 -0.39 11.81 4.15
CA VAL A 103 0.69 12.61 3.52
C VAL A 103 1.07 13.75 4.46
N ASP A 104 2.37 14.02 4.61
CA ASP A 104 2.87 15.17 5.38
C ASP A 104 3.06 16.43 4.50
N ALA A 105 3.39 17.55 5.14
CA ALA A 105 3.58 18.83 4.45
C ALA A 105 4.75 18.85 3.44
N SER A 106 5.64 17.86 3.49
CA SER A 106 6.75 17.68 2.54
C SER A 106 6.40 16.73 1.39
N GLY A 107 5.15 16.26 1.31
CA GLY A 107 4.70 15.30 0.30
C GLY A 107 5.15 13.87 0.55
N ASN A 108 5.66 13.54 1.76
CA ASN A 108 5.98 12.15 2.08
C ASN A 108 4.69 11.38 2.37
N LEU A 109 4.57 10.20 1.75
CA LEU A 109 3.46 9.28 1.95
C LEU A 109 3.77 8.31 3.10
N TYR A 110 2.87 8.16 4.04
CA TYR A 110 2.90 7.15 5.09
C TYR A 110 1.85 6.09 4.78
N VAL A 111 2.24 4.82 4.83
CA VAL A 111 1.37 3.67 4.54
C VAL A 111 1.27 2.78 5.77
N ALA A 112 0.06 2.57 6.27
CA ALA A 112 -0.23 1.64 7.36
C ALA A 112 -0.34 0.22 6.80
N ASP A 113 0.76 -0.52 6.88
CA ASP A 113 0.96 -1.85 6.33
C ASP A 113 0.54 -2.92 7.36
N ARG A 114 -0.78 -3.05 7.54
CA ARG A 114 -1.41 -3.71 8.69
C ARG A 114 -0.96 -5.16 8.87
N GLY A 115 -0.90 -5.94 7.80
CA GLY A 115 -0.53 -7.35 7.86
C GLY A 115 0.92 -7.56 8.31
N ASN A 116 1.79 -6.57 8.13
CA ASN A 116 3.17 -6.58 8.60
C ASN A 116 3.36 -5.83 9.94
N GLY A 117 2.30 -5.31 10.54
CA GLY A 117 2.36 -4.59 11.82
C GLY A 117 3.32 -3.40 11.79
N ARG A 118 3.34 -2.62 10.70
CA ARG A 118 4.25 -1.49 10.52
C ARG A 118 3.62 -0.30 9.81
N VAL A 119 4.27 0.85 9.92
CA VAL A 119 4.03 2.01 9.05
C VAL A 119 5.31 2.32 8.26
N LEU A 120 5.18 2.52 6.96
CA LEU A 120 6.29 2.86 6.07
C LEU A 120 6.17 4.29 5.56
N ARG A 121 7.27 5.05 5.53
CA ARG A 121 7.33 6.37 4.88
C ARG A 121 8.02 6.28 3.52
N TYR A 122 7.32 6.72 2.48
CA TYR A 122 7.82 6.86 1.11
C TYR A 122 8.00 8.35 0.79
N PRO A 123 9.25 8.82 0.58
CA PRO A 123 9.49 10.21 0.25
C PRO A 123 8.96 10.56 -1.15
N ALA A 124 8.11 11.59 -1.23
CA ALA A 124 7.53 12.15 -2.46
C ALA A 124 7.40 11.13 -3.62
N PRO A 125 6.50 10.14 -3.53
CA PRO A 125 6.53 8.95 -4.40
C PRO A 125 6.50 9.26 -5.91
N PHE A 126 5.85 10.34 -6.33
CA PHE A 126 5.80 10.77 -7.74
C PHE A 126 7.09 11.42 -8.25
N SER A 127 7.98 11.87 -7.35
CA SER A 127 9.32 12.35 -7.67
C SER A 127 10.34 11.21 -7.75
N ASN A 128 10.00 10.02 -7.26
CA ASN A 128 10.84 8.81 -7.33
C ASN A 128 10.00 7.58 -7.75
N PRO A 129 9.49 7.57 -9.00
CA PRO A 129 8.58 6.52 -9.44
C PRO A 129 9.32 5.20 -9.72
N ALA A 130 8.89 4.16 -9.01
CA ALA A 130 9.07 2.72 -9.24
C ALA A 130 10.50 2.08 -9.15
N PRO A 131 10.68 1.07 -8.26
CA PRO A 131 9.85 0.81 -7.10
C PRO A 131 10.03 1.95 -6.10
N ALA A 132 8.93 2.61 -5.73
CA ALA A 132 8.97 3.60 -4.65
C ALA A 132 9.55 2.90 -3.41
N THR A 133 10.63 3.46 -2.86
CA THR A 133 11.38 2.82 -1.77
C THR A 133 11.13 3.59 -0.48
N PRO A 134 10.69 2.91 0.60
CA PRO A 134 10.49 3.58 1.87
C PRO A 134 11.84 3.85 2.54
N ASN A 135 11.92 4.89 3.35
CA ASN A 135 13.14 5.26 4.08
C ASN A 135 12.96 5.37 5.59
N LEU A 136 11.77 5.03 6.09
CA LEU A 136 11.46 4.93 7.51
C LEU A 136 10.46 3.81 7.72
N VAL A 137 10.64 3.08 8.82
CA VAL A 137 9.71 2.07 9.33
C VAL A 137 9.39 2.40 10.78
N LEU A 138 8.11 2.36 11.14
CA LEU A 138 7.61 2.50 12.50
C LEU A 138 6.93 1.21 12.92
N GLY A 139 6.98 0.88 14.21
CA GLY A 139 6.34 -0.31 14.78
C GLY A 139 7.14 -1.62 14.62
N GLN A 140 8.22 -1.62 13.84
CA GLN A 140 9.13 -2.75 13.66
C GLN A 140 10.58 -2.30 13.76
N SER A 141 11.50 -3.24 14.06
CA SER A 141 12.93 -2.94 14.20
C SER A 141 13.62 -2.62 12.87
N ASN A 142 13.08 -3.12 11.75
CA ASN A 142 13.59 -2.87 10.40
C ASN A 142 12.52 -3.16 9.34
N PHE A 143 12.89 -3.03 8.06
CA PHE A 143 11.99 -3.19 6.92
C PHE A 143 11.69 -4.63 6.50
N THR A 144 12.32 -5.66 7.07
CA THR A 144 12.17 -7.04 6.57
C THR A 144 11.82 -8.06 7.65
N ARG A 145 11.70 -7.62 8.90
CA ARG A 145 11.38 -8.45 10.05
C ARG A 145 9.95 -8.19 10.50
N LEU A 146 9.19 -9.27 10.70
CA LEU A 146 7.89 -9.25 11.37
C LEU A 146 8.07 -9.68 12.83
N ILE A 147 7.95 -8.72 13.74
CA ILE A 147 7.89 -8.97 15.18
C ILE A 147 6.41 -8.99 15.58
N THR A 148 5.95 -10.14 16.07
CA THR A 148 4.57 -10.35 16.55
C THR A 148 4.43 -10.23 18.06
N ASP A 149 5.55 -10.27 18.79
CA ASP A 149 5.64 -10.04 20.24
C ASP A 149 6.54 -8.83 20.49
N PRO A 150 6.02 -7.60 20.51
CA PRO A 150 6.81 -6.40 20.74
C PRO A 150 7.17 -6.29 22.23
N SER A 151 8.30 -6.86 22.60
CA SER A 151 8.92 -6.76 23.92
C SER A 151 10.24 -5.99 23.83
N PRO A 152 10.79 -5.49 24.96
CA PRO A 152 12.11 -4.86 24.96
C PRO A 152 13.21 -5.75 24.34
N ALA A 153 13.09 -7.08 24.44
CA ALA A 153 14.06 -8.02 23.90
C ALA A 153 13.96 -8.18 22.37
N THR A 154 12.74 -8.22 21.82
CA THR A 154 12.53 -8.44 20.38
C THR A 154 12.71 -7.15 19.57
N MET A 155 12.44 -6.00 20.18
CA MET A 155 12.57 -4.66 19.59
C MET A 155 13.94 -4.01 19.79
N ALA A 156 14.86 -4.64 20.54
CA ALA A 156 16.23 -4.15 20.67
C ALA A 156 16.91 -4.10 19.28
N ALA A 157 17.57 -2.97 19.01
CA ALA A 157 18.24 -2.68 17.74
C ALA A 157 19.57 -3.43 17.59
#